data_AF-A0A5K0YRQ1-F1
#
_entry.id   AF-A0A5K0YRQ1-F1
#
_cell.length_a   1.000
_cell.length_b   1.000
_cell.length_c   1.000
_cell.angle_alpha   90.00
_cell.angle_beta   90.00
_cell.angle_gamma   90.00
#
_symmetry.space_group_name_H-M   'P 1'
#
loop_
_entity.id
_entity.type
_entity.pdbx_description
1 polymer ?
#
loop_
_entity_poly.entity_id
_entity_poly.type
_entity_poly.pdbx_seq_one_letter_code
_entity_poly.pdbx_strand_id
1 'polypeptide(L)' 'DAIFRVVASILHLGNIEFTKGNESDSSMPKDEKSLFHLRTAAELL' A
#
# COMPACT_ATOMS: atom_id res chain seq x y z
N ASP A 1 -19.28 1.94 -11.01
CA ASP A 1 -18.32 2.84 -10.34
C ASP A 1 -17.48 2.12 -9.27
N ALA A 2 -18.10 1.51 -8.25
CA ALA A 2 -17.40 0.81 -7.16
C ALA A 2 -16.40 -0.30 -7.60
N ILE A 3 -16.70 -1.05 -8.66
CA ILE A 3 -15.81 -2.12 -9.16
C ILE A 3 -14.46 -1.57 -9.61
N PHE A 4 -14.42 -0.43 -10.32
CA PHE A 4 -13.16 0.13 -10.79
C PHE A 4 -12.30 0.67 -9.64
N ARG A 5 -12.93 1.24 -8.60
CA ARG A 5 -12.23 1.66 -7.39
C ARG A 5 -11.60 0.48 -6.65
N VAL A 6 -12.31 -0.64 -6.54
CA VAL A 6 -11.78 -1.88 -5.92
C VAL A 6 -10.63 -2.47 -6.73
N VAL A 7 -10.73 -2.52 -8.07
CA VAL A 7 -9.61 -3.00 -8.89
C VAL A 7 -8.39 -2.08 -8.75
N ALA A 8 -8.59 -0.77 -8.74
CA ALA A 8 -7.52 0.20 -8.54
C ALA A 8 -6.85 0.05 -7.17
N SER A 9 -7.62 -0.15 -6.08
CA SER A 9 -7.03 -0.35 -4.75
C SER A 9 -6.17 -1.62 -4.69
N ILE A 10 -6.63 -2.73 -5.28
CA ILE A 10 -5.87 -3.98 -5.36
C ILE A 10 -4.56 -3.80 -6.14
N LEU A 11 -4.59 -3.07 -7.27
CA LEU A 11 -3.38 -2.76 -8.03
C LEU A 11 -2.38 -1.93 -7.24
N HIS A 12 -2.84 -0.95 -6.46
CA HIS A 12 -1.96 -0.17 -5.58
C HIS A 12 -1.39 -1.04 -4.45
N LEU A 13 -2.18 -1.93 -3.84
CA LEU A 13 -1.71 -2.86 -2.81
C LEU A 13 -0.56 -3.75 -3.32
N GLY A 14 -0.64 -4.24 -4.56
CA GLY A 14 0.41 -5.07 -5.17
C GLY A 14 1.75 -4.36 -5.41
N ASN A 15 1.81 -3.03 -5.27
CA ASN A 15 3.01 -2.22 -5.51
C ASN A 15 3.67 -1.71 -4.20
N ILE A 16 3.21 -2.16 -3.03
CA ILE A 16 3.78 -1.76 -1.75
C ILE A 16 4.97 -2.66 -1.42
N GLU A 17 6.18 -2.12 -1.46
CA GLU A 17 7.36 -2.81 -0.94
C GLU A 17 7.53 -2.51 0.56
N PHE A 18 7.82 -3.54 1.34
CA PHE A 18 8.05 -3.45 2.77
C PHE A 18 9.53 -3.70 3.11
N THR A 19 10.02 -2.97 4.10
CA THR A 19 11.31 -3.22 4.77
C THR A 19 11.08 -3.51 6.25
N LYS A 20 12.10 -4.00 6.95
CA LYS A 20 12.02 -4.29 8.38
C LYS A 20 11.74 -3.01 9.17
N GLY A 21 10.79 -3.09 10.10
CA GLY A 21 10.46 -2.01 11.02
C GLY A 21 11.39 -1.94 12.23
N ASN A 22 11.12 -0.99 13.14
CA ASN A 22 11.92 -0.79 14.35
C ASN A 22 11.60 -1.79 15.48
N GLU A 23 10.40 -2.37 15.47
CA GLU A 23 9.96 -3.36 16.45
C GLU A 23 10.18 -4.79 15.94
N SER A 24 10.30 -5.76 16.84
CA SER A 24 10.40 -7.17 16.45
C SER A 24 9.20 -7.54 15.57
N ASP A 25 9.48 -8.21 14.45
CA ASP A 25 8.47 -8.69 13.50
C ASP A 25 7.62 -7.59 12.81
N SER A 26 8.00 -6.32 12.97
CA SER A 26 7.35 -5.20 12.27
C SER A 26 7.92 -5.00 10.87
N SER A 27 7.10 -4.40 10.01
CA SER A 27 7.47 -3.95 8.67
C SER A 27 6.98 -2.52 8.44
N MET A 28 7.70 -1.75 7.63
CA MET A 28 7.31 -0.41 7.22
C MET A 28 7.45 -0.26 5.69
N PRO A 29 6.73 0.68 5.04
CA PRO A 29 6.94 0.96 3.63
C PRO A 29 8.42 1.28 3.36
N LYS A 30 8.98 0.68 2.31
CA LYS A 30 10.40 0.78 1.98
C LYS A 30 10.85 2.20 1.61
N ASP A 31 9.99 2.93 0.91
CA ASP A 31 10.26 4.27 0.37
C ASP A 31 8.96 5.10 0.20
N GLU A 32 9.10 6.35 -0.24
CA GLU A 32 7.97 7.25 -0.48
C GLU A 32 7.00 6.72 -1.54
N LYS A 33 7.50 5.98 -2.53
CA LYS A 33 6.66 5.35 -3.56
C LYS A 33 5.76 4.28 -2.95
N SER A 34 6.30 3.43 -2.09
CA SER A 34 5.55 2.41 -1.35
C SER A 34 4.51 3.04 -0.42
N LEU A 35 4.87 4.15 0.24
CA LEU A 35 3.93 4.92 1.07
C LEU A 35 2.80 5.56 0.24
N PHE A 36 3.11 6.07 -0.95
CA PHE A 36 2.11 6.60 -1.89
C PHE A 36 1.11 5.50 -2.29
N HIS A 37 1.59 4.33 -2.71
CA HIS A 37 0.71 3.22 -3.07
C HIS A 37 -0.18 2.79 -1.89
N LEU A 38 0.36 2.72 -0.67
CA LEU A 38 -0.41 2.41 0.53
C LEU A 38 -1.54 3.42 0.80
N ARG A 39 -1.24 4.73 0.72
CA ARG A 39 -2.24 5.79 0.92
C ARG A 39 -3.33 5.75 -0.14
N THR A 40 -2.95 5.64 -1.41
CA THR A 40 -3.92 5.57 -2.52
C THR A 40 -4.82 4.34 -2.38
N ALA A 41 -4.27 3.17 -2.01
CA ALA A 41 -5.09 1.98 -1.77
C ALA A 41 -6.10 2.19 -0.63
N ALA A 42 -5.71 2.88 0.44
CA ALA A 42 -6.58 3.18 1.58
C ALA A 42 -7.68 4.21 1.28
N GLU A 43 -7.45 5.15 0.35
CA GLU A 43 -8.47 6.12 -0.09
C GLU A 43 -9.49 5.51 -1.07
N LEU A 44 -9.09 4.47 -1.80
CA LEU A 44 -9.91 3.82 -2.81
C LEU A 44 -10.87 2.76 -2.22
N LEU A 45 -10.59 2.22 -1.03
CA LEU A 45 -11.42 1.25 -0.30
C LEU A 45 -12.33 1.94 0.72
#